data_AF-A0A3D4JTC0-F1
#
_entry.id   AF-A0A3D4JTC0-F1
#
_cell.length_a   1.000
_cell.length_b   1.000
_cell.length_c   1.000
_cell.angle_alpha   90.00
_cell.angle_beta   90.00
_cell.angle_gamma   90.00
#
_symmetry.space_group_name_H-M   'P 1'
#
loop_
_entity.id
_entity.type
_entity.pdbx_description
1 polymer ?
#
loop_
_entity_poly.entity_id
_entity_poly.type
_entity_poly.pdbx_seq_one_letter_code
_entity_poly.pdbx_strand_id
1 'polypeptide(L)'
;FLFATSMLWTYTWFAQFMLYWYANIPEEVNYFFGRFQHYSPTFLPMLIVNFLLPLLVLVSSSIKRNYKVVTTMAVVVICGHILDYFNMVMPGTVGPYWKTPEVFILILGAILFVVGLFMFTVLSALSKLKLIPTGNPYLHESEIYEYPF
;
A
#
# COMPACT_ATOMS: atom_id res chain seq x y z
N PHE A 1 -6.77 -6.48 -10.93
CA PHE A 1 -5.62 -6.89 -10.10
C PHE A 1 -5.52 -6.13 -8.78
N LEU A 2 -5.40 -4.79 -8.77
CA LEU A 2 -5.27 -3.97 -7.55
C LEU A 2 -6.23 -4.39 -6.40
N PHE A 3 -7.53 -4.52 -6.70
CA PHE A 3 -8.52 -4.96 -5.72
C PHE A 3 -8.20 -6.32 -5.09
N ALA A 4 -7.90 -7.33 -5.92
CA ALA A 4 -7.59 -8.67 -5.43
C ALA A 4 -6.31 -8.70 -4.58
N THR A 5 -5.28 -7.94 -4.95
CA THR A 5 -4.05 -7.83 -4.16
C THR A 5 -4.28 -7.12 -2.83
N SER A 6 -5.14 -6.09 -2.77
CA SER A 6 -5.54 -5.47 -1.49
C SER A 6 -6.30 -6.45 -0.59
N MET A 7 -7.17 -7.28 -1.16
CA MET A 7 -7.87 -8.33 -0.41
C MET A 7 -6.90 -9.41 0.11
N LEU A 8 -5.92 -9.81 -0.69
CA LEU A 8 -4.88 -10.75 -0.29
C LEU A 8 -4.04 -10.18 0.88
N TRP A 9 -3.61 -8.93 0.78
CA TRP A 9 -2.88 -8.26 1.87
C TRP A 9 -3.71 -8.24 3.16
N THR A 10 -5.01 -7.90 3.05
CA THR A 10 -5.92 -7.89 4.20
C THR A 10 -6.04 -9.26 4.84
N TYR A 11 -6.18 -10.31 4.02
CA TYR A 11 -6.22 -11.69 4.50
C TYR A 11 -4.94 -12.03 5.27
N THR A 12 -3.77 -11.74 4.72
CA THR A 12 -2.50 -12.05 5.39
C THR A 12 -2.33 -11.27 6.70
N TRP A 13 -2.72 -9.99 6.72
CA TRP A 13 -2.67 -9.16 7.92
C TRP A 13 -3.60 -9.70 9.00
N PHE A 14 -4.84 -10.04 8.64
CA PHE A 14 -5.82 -10.56 9.58
C PHE A 14 -5.44 -11.95 10.09
N ALA A 15 -4.97 -12.83 9.21
CA ALA A 15 -4.50 -14.16 9.60
C ALA A 15 -3.35 -14.07 10.61
N GLN A 16 -2.39 -13.18 10.38
CA GLN A 16 -1.33 -12.92 11.34
C GLN A 16 -1.91 -12.40 12.66
N PHE A 17 -2.67 -11.30 12.65
CA PHE A 17 -3.23 -10.73 13.87
C PHE A 17 -4.06 -11.75 14.68
N MET A 18 -4.94 -12.50 14.01
CA MET A 18 -5.85 -13.46 14.65
C MET A 18 -5.08 -14.57 15.36
N LEU A 19 -4.04 -15.14 14.75
CA LEU A 19 -3.26 -16.22 15.36
C LEU A 19 -2.54 -15.77 16.65
N TYR A 20 -1.94 -14.58 16.63
CA TYR A 20 -1.28 -14.03 17.82
C TYR A 20 -2.28 -13.67 18.91
N TRP A 21 -3.40 -13.05 18.53
CA TRP A 21 -4.46 -12.68 19.46
C TRP A 21 -5.13 -13.90 20.10
N TYR A 22 -5.35 -14.96 19.32
CA TYR A 22 -6.01 -16.18 19.78
C TYR A 22 -5.13 -17.02 20.71
N ALA A 23 -3.86 -17.27 20.35
CA ALA A 23 -2.96 -18.08 21.16
C ALA A 23 -2.41 -17.33 22.38
N ASN A 24 -2.27 -16.00 22.26
CA ASN A 24 -1.86 -15.07 23.30
C ASN A 24 -0.62 -15.51 24.12
N ILE A 25 0.41 -16.04 23.44
CA ILE A 25 1.67 -16.46 24.06
C ILE A 25 2.48 -15.21 24.44
N PRO A 26 2.81 -14.98 25.74
CA PRO A 26 3.35 -13.71 26.23
C PRO A 26 4.59 -13.19 25.49
N GLU A 27 5.47 -14.09 25.06
CA GLU A 27 6.73 -13.74 24.40
C GLU A 27 6.51 -13.20 22.97
N GLU A 28 5.48 -13.70 22.29
CA GLU A 28 5.20 -13.42 20.87
C GLU A 28 4.21 -12.26 20.68
N VAL A 29 3.34 -12.01 21.66
CA VAL A 29 2.31 -10.95 21.56
C VAL A 29 2.81 -9.53 21.80
N ASN A 30 4.02 -9.37 22.35
CA ASN A 30 4.62 -8.07 22.61
C ASN A 30 4.64 -7.16 21.36
N TYR A 31 4.76 -7.77 20.16
CA TYR A 31 4.65 -7.06 18.89
C TYR A 31 3.35 -6.26 18.77
N PHE A 32 2.20 -6.85 19.10
CA PHE A 32 0.90 -6.21 18.98
C PHE A 32 0.61 -5.28 20.16
N PHE A 33 0.98 -5.64 21.39
CA PHE A 33 0.74 -4.81 22.58
C PHE A 33 1.30 -3.39 22.43
N GLY A 34 2.58 -3.24 22.04
CA GLY A 34 3.18 -1.91 21.86
C GLY A 34 2.49 -1.08 20.76
N ARG A 35 1.96 -1.75 19.72
CA ARG A 35 1.23 -1.09 18.63
C ARG A 35 -0.16 -0.63 19.05
N PHE A 36 -0.91 -1.46 19.77
CA PHE A 36 -2.20 -1.05 20.33
C PHE A 36 -2.04 0.06 21.38
N GLN A 37 -0.97 0.04 22.17
CA GLN A 37 -0.74 1.03 23.22
C GLN A 37 -0.26 2.38 22.68
N HIS A 38 0.72 2.39 21.77
CA HIS A 38 1.39 3.64 21.35
C HIS A 38 1.06 4.08 19.92
N TYR A 39 0.59 3.16 19.07
CA TYR A 39 0.36 3.38 17.63
C TYR A 39 -1.09 3.11 17.22
N SER A 40 -2.05 2.96 18.15
CA SER A 40 -3.46 2.75 17.80
C SER A 40 -4.04 3.77 16.82
N PRO A 41 -3.66 5.07 16.81
CA PRO A 41 -4.18 6.03 15.83
C PRO A 41 -3.72 5.77 14.38
N THR A 42 -2.64 5.00 14.18
CA THR A 42 -2.11 4.67 12.85
C THR A 42 -2.32 3.21 12.51
N PHE A 43 -2.23 2.31 13.49
CA PHE A 43 -2.26 0.85 13.31
C PHE A 43 -3.64 0.31 12.91
N LEU A 44 -4.73 0.79 13.52
CA LEU A 44 -6.07 0.36 13.13
C LEU A 44 -6.62 1.12 11.91
N PRO A 45 -6.47 2.46 11.83
CA PRO A 45 -7.00 3.20 10.68
C PRO A 45 -6.34 2.83 9.35
N MET A 46 -5.14 2.23 9.33
CA MET A 46 -4.54 1.73 8.09
C MET A 46 -5.41 0.68 7.38
N LEU A 47 -6.22 -0.10 8.12
CA LEU A 47 -7.18 -1.04 7.54
C LEU A 47 -8.29 -0.31 6.76
N ILE A 48 -8.65 0.90 7.16
CA ILE A 48 -9.63 1.68 6.41
C ILE A 48 -9.06 2.00 5.02
N VAL A 49 -7.79 2.40 4.96
CA VAL A 49 -7.13 2.82 3.73
C VAL A 49 -6.78 1.64 2.82
N ASN A 50 -6.23 0.56 3.36
CA ASN A 50 -5.74 -0.59 2.59
C ASN A 50 -6.78 -1.67 2.32
N PHE A 51 -7.86 -1.72 3.11
CA PHE A 51 -8.92 -2.72 2.98
C PHE A 51 -10.28 -2.10 2.70
N LEU A 52 -10.81 -1.29 3.62
CA LEU A 52 -12.21 -0.86 3.55
C LEU A 52 -12.49 0.04 2.33
N LEU A 53 -11.61 1.00 2.05
CA LEU A 53 -11.75 1.87 0.88
C LEU A 53 -11.64 1.07 -0.44
N PRO A 54 -10.60 0.23 -0.67
CA PRO A 54 -10.56 -0.64 -1.84
C PRO A 54 -11.78 -1.56 -1.95
N LEU A 55 -12.29 -2.10 -0.84
CA LEU A 55 -13.49 -2.93 -0.83
C LEU A 55 -14.71 -2.14 -1.28
N LEU A 56 -15.00 -0.99 -0.67
CA LEU A 56 -16.21 -0.23 -0.97
C LEU A 56 -16.20 0.37 -2.38
N VAL A 57 -15.03 0.83 -2.84
CA VAL A 57 -14.91 1.51 -4.14
C VAL A 57 -14.70 0.53 -5.29
N LEU A 58 -13.87 -0.50 -5.12
CA LEU A 58 -13.46 -1.41 -6.19
C LEU A 58 -14.20 -2.75 -6.13
N VAL A 59 -15.41 -2.84 -5.59
CA VAL A 59 -16.26 -4.03 -5.76
C VAL A 59 -16.94 -4.01 -7.14
N SER A 60 -17.53 -2.88 -7.51
CA SER A 60 -18.27 -2.74 -8.78
C SER A 60 -17.37 -2.82 -10.01
N SER A 61 -17.77 -3.61 -11.02
CA SER A 61 -17.07 -3.71 -12.31
C SER A 61 -17.10 -2.38 -13.08
N SER A 62 -18.23 -1.66 -13.06
CA SER A 62 -18.37 -0.39 -13.77
C SER A 62 -17.41 0.68 -13.25
N ILE A 63 -17.17 0.71 -11.94
CA ILE A 63 -16.24 1.65 -11.31
C ILE A 63 -14.79 1.33 -11.69
N LYS A 64 -14.43 0.04 -11.77
CA LYS A 64 -13.07 -0.41 -12.15
C LYS A 64 -12.67 -0.02 -13.57
N ARG A 65 -13.63 0.22 -14.47
CA ARG A 65 -13.35 0.67 -15.84
C ARG A 65 -12.99 2.15 -15.91
N ASN A 66 -13.32 2.94 -14.89
CA ASN A 66 -12.97 4.35 -14.85
C ASN A 66 -11.51 4.52 -14.38
N TYR A 67 -10.62 4.85 -15.33
CA TYR A 67 -9.20 5.03 -15.06
C TYR A 67 -8.92 6.08 -13.98
N LYS A 68 -9.76 7.11 -13.83
CA LYS A 68 -9.59 8.15 -12.79
C LYS A 68 -9.78 7.54 -11.41
N VAL A 69 -10.84 6.74 -11.23
CA VAL A 69 -11.13 6.09 -9.94
C VAL A 69 -10.03 5.09 -9.59
N VAL A 70 -9.60 4.26 -10.54
CA VAL A 70 -8.54 3.28 -10.30
C VAL A 70 -7.20 3.97 -9.99
N THR A 71 -6.86 5.05 -10.70
CA THR A 71 -5.63 5.81 -10.44
C THR A 71 -5.67 6.46 -9.05
N THR A 72 -6.78 7.10 -8.67
CA THR A 72 -6.94 7.66 -7.32
C THR A 72 -6.82 6.58 -6.25
N MET A 73 -7.47 5.43 -6.44
CA MET A 73 -7.38 4.33 -5.48
C MET A 73 -5.98 3.73 -5.39
N ALA A 74 -5.23 3.67 -6.50
CA ALA A 74 -3.84 3.23 -6.47
C ALA A 74 -2.96 4.15 -5.61
N VAL A 75 -3.12 5.47 -5.73
CA VAL A 75 -2.41 6.44 -4.87
C VAL A 75 -2.80 6.28 -3.41
N VAL A 76 -4.09 6.13 -3.12
CA VAL A 76 -4.60 5.90 -1.75
C VAL A 76 -3.98 4.63 -1.13
N VAL A 77 -3.95 3.53 -1.88
CA VAL A 77 -3.36 2.26 -1.42
C VAL A 77 -1.84 2.39 -1.22
N ILE A 78 -1.12 3.12 -2.08
CA ILE A 78 0.30 3.40 -1.88
C ILE A 78 0.52 4.18 -0.57
N CYS A 79 -0.26 5.23 -0.31
CA CYS A 79 -0.20 5.97 0.95
C CYS A 79 -0.52 5.08 2.16
N GLY A 80 -1.50 4.19 2.04
CA GLY A 80 -1.84 3.24 3.08
C GLY A 80 -0.72 2.22 3.34
N HIS A 81 0.02 1.77 2.31
CA HIS A 81 1.19 0.91 2.51
C HIS A 81 2.37 1.66 3.11
N ILE A 82 2.57 2.94 2.82
CA ILE A 82 3.57 3.76 3.53
C ILE A 82 3.25 3.77 5.04
N LEU A 83 1.97 3.88 5.41
CA LEU A 83 1.53 3.80 6.80
C LEU A 83 1.73 2.40 7.41
N ASP A 84 1.54 1.34 6.62
CA ASP A 84 1.84 -0.04 7.03
C ASP A 84 3.32 -0.22 7.40
N TYR A 85 4.23 0.22 6.51
CA TYR A 85 5.67 0.22 6.79
C TYR A 85 6.04 1.07 8.01
N PHE A 86 5.39 2.23 8.18
CA PHE A 86 5.56 3.05 9.38
C PHE A 86 5.20 2.26 10.65
N ASN A 87 4.05 1.58 10.68
CA ASN A 87 3.62 0.78 11.81
C ASN A 87 4.48 -0.49 12.03
N MET A 88 5.11 -1.02 10.99
CA MET A 88 6.06 -2.12 11.11
C MET A 88 7.38 -1.68 11.74
N VAL A 89 7.97 -0.59 11.27
CA VAL A 89 9.35 -0.21 11.61
C VAL A 89 9.44 0.67 12.87
N MET A 90 8.60 1.71 12.97
CA MET A 90 8.78 2.77 13.96
C MET A 90 8.69 2.31 15.43
N PRO A 91 7.76 1.40 15.82
CA PRO A 91 7.69 0.94 17.21
C PRO A 91 8.99 0.27 17.68
N GLY A 92 9.74 -0.36 16.76
CA GLY A 92 11.00 -1.03 17.07
C GLY A 92 12.22 -0.10 17.14
N THR A 93 12.13 1.11 16.57
CA THR A 93 13.26 2.05 16.50
C THR A 93 13.15 3.19 17.51
N VAL A 94 11.98 3.84 17.59
CA VAL A 94 11.76 5.02 18.44
C VAL A 94 10.77 4.76 19.57
N GLY A 95 10.14 3.58 19.60
CA GLY A 95 9.17 3.21 20.62
C GLY A 95 8.03 4.23 20.73
N PRO A 96 7.65 4.69 21.94
CA PRO A 96 6.56 5.64 22.12
C PRO A 96 6.80 7.04 21.52
N TYR A 97 8.05 7.40 21.19
CA TYR A 97 8.46 8.77 20.86
C TYR A 97 8.35 9.13 19.37
N TRP A 98 7.34 8.59 18.67
CA TRP A 98 7.18 8.82 17.22
C TRP A 98 6.50 10.14 16.85
N LYS A 99 5.82 10.79 17.80
CA LYS A 99 5.04 12.02 17.56
C LYS A 99 5.88 13.30 17.59
N THR A 100 7.21 13.19 17.58
CA THR A 100 8.07 14.37 17.64
C THR A 100 8.23 15.00 16.25
N PRO A 101 8.45 16.33 16.17
CA PRO A 101 8.62 17.02 14.88
C PRO A 101 9.80 16.50 14.07
N GLU A 102 10.89 16.09 14.73
CA GLU A 102 12.11 15.60 14.08
C GLU A 102 11.84 14.29 13.33
N VAL A 103 11.09 13.38 13.95
CA VAL A 103 10.69 12.10 13.33
C VAL A 103 9.78 12.36 12.14
N PHE A 104 8.84 13.29 12.26
CA PHE A 104 7.95 13.65 11.14
C PHE A 104 8.72 14.21 9.94
N ILE A 105 9.62 15.17 10.17
CA ILE A 105 10.44 15.78 9.12
C ILE A 105 11.37 14.73 8.48
N LEU A 106 11.96 13.85 9.29
CA LEU A 106 12.80 12.75 8.80
C LEU A 106 12.02 11.83 7.85
N ILE A 107 10.84 11.38 8.26
CA ILE A 107 9.99 10.49 7.47
C ILE A 107 9.57 11.18 6.17
N LEU A 108 9.10 12.41 6.25
CA LEU A 108 8.67 13.17 5.08
C LEU A 108 9.84 13.38 4.10
N GLY A 109 11.01 13.77 4.60
CA GLY A 109 12.22 13.92 3.79
C GLY A 109 12.66 12.62 3.14
N ALA A 110 12.65 11.51 3.87
CA ALA A 110 13.00 10.19 3.35
C ALA A 110 12.04 9.74 2.24
N ILE A 111 10.72 9.89 2.45
CA ILE A 111 9.72 9.54 1.44
C ILE A 111 9.90 10.39 0.18
N LEU A 112 10.04 11.72 0.33
CA LEU A 112 10.23 12.62 -0.81
C LEU A 112 11.52 12.31 -1.57
N PHE A 113 12.61 12.00 -0.86
CA PHE A 113 13.88 11.63 -1.48
C PHE A 113 13.74 10.32 -2.28
N VAL A 114 13.18 9.26 -1.68
CA VAL A 114 13.04 7.96 -2.34
C VAL A 114 12.07 8.02 -3.52
N VAL A 115 10.90 8.65 -3.34
CA VAL A 115 9.91 8.82 -4.42
C VAL A 115 10.48 9.70 -5.53
N GLY A 116 11.16 10.80 -5.19
CA GLY A 116 11.80 11.68 -6.16
C GLY A 116 12.87 10.96 -6.98
N LEU A 117 13.75 10.20 -6.33
CA LEU A 117 14.79 9.41 -6.98
C LEU A 117 14.19 8.30 -7.86
N PHE A 118 13.17 7.60 -7.37
CA PHE A 118 12.44 6.58 -8.14
C PHE A 118 11.78 7.18 -9.38
N MET A 119 11.06 8.29 -9.23
CA MET A 119 10.43 8.97 -10.36
C MET A 119 11.46 9.47 -11.38
N PHE A 120 12.55 10.09 -10.91
CA PHE A 120 13.62 10.56 -11.78
C PHE A 120 14.25 9.42 -12.59
N THR A 121 14.58 8.32 -11.94
CA THR A 121 15.21 7.16 -12.59
C THR A 121 14.28 6.49 -13.58
N VAL A 122 13.02 6.22 -13.21
CA VAL A 122 12.01 5.59 -14.08
C VAL A 122 11.68 6.47 -15.28
N LEU A 123 11.39 7.75 -15.07
CA LEU A 123 11.06 8.66 -16.18
C LEU A 123 12.25 8.89 -17.12
N SER A 124 13.48 8.94 -16.59
CA SER A 124 14.70 9.04 -17.40
C SER A 124 14.99 7.77 -18.20
N ALA A 125 14.57 6.60 -17.71
CA ALA A 125 14.66 5.35 -18.47
C ALA A 125 13.59 5.30 -19.56
N LEU A 126 12.35 5.70 -19.24
CA LEU A 126 11.23 5.72 -20.17
C LEU A 126 11.44 6.71 -21.32
N SER A 127 12.07 7.85 -21.08
CA SER A 127 12.34 8.87 -22.13
C SER A 127 13.31 8.39 -23.21
N LYS A 128 14.07 7.32 -22.94
CA LYS A 128 15.06 6.75 -23.87
C LYS A 128 14.49 5.64 -24.76
N LEU A 129 13.23 5.25 -24.57
CA LEU A 129 12.62 4.09 -25.23
C LEU A 129 11.28 4.45 -25.88
N LYS A 130 10.86 3.66 -26.87
CA LYS A 130 9.50 3.73 -27.41
C LYS A 130 8.53 3.10 -26.41
N LEU A 131 7.47 3.81 -26.03
CA LEU A 131 6.47 3.32 -25.07
C LEU A 131 5.61 2.17 -25.61
N ILE A 132 5.45 2.09 -26.94
CA ILE A 132 4.68 1.04 -27.61
C ILE A 132 5.66 0.01 -28.22
N PRO A 133 5.57 -1.28 -27.88
CA PRO A 133 6.46 -2.31 -28.37
C PRO A 133 6.02 -2.81 -29.76
N THR A 134 6.34 -2.05 -30.82
CA THR A 134 5.87 -2.30 -32.21
C THR A 134 6.27 -3.64 -32.83
N GLY A 135 7.18 -4.41 -32.22
CA GLY A 135 7.61 -5.74 -32.69
C GLY A 135 7.00 -6.91 -31.92
N ASN A 136 6.10 -6.66 -30.95
CA ASN A 136 5.52 -7.71 -30.12
C ASN A 136 4.37 -8.43 -30.86
N PRO A 137 4.39 -9.77 -30.97
CA PRO A 137 3.30 -10.56 -31.58
C PRO A 137 1.92 -10.29 -30.98
N TYR A 138 1.83 -9.96 -29.68
CA TYR A 138 0.58 -9.72 -28.97
C TYR A 138 0.08 -8.26 -29.02
N LEU A 139 0.80 -7.36 -29.71
CA LEU A 139 0.42 -5.95 -29.76
C LEU A 139 -0.98 -5.77 -30.37
N HIS A 140 -1.23 -6.41 -31.51
CA HIS A 140 -2.52 -6.31 -32.20
C HIS A 140 -3.69 -6.81 -31.34
N GLU A 141 -3.51 -7.94 -30.65
CA GLU A 141 -4.52 -8.49 -29.73
C GLU A 141 -4.81 -7.56 -28.56
N SER A 142 -3.80 -6.84 -28.05
CA SER A 142 -3.98 -5.89 -26.94
C SER A 142 -4.71 -4.60 -27.34
N GLU A 143 -4.59 -4.16 -28.60
CA GLU A 143 -5.26 -2.96 -29.11
C GLU A 143 -6.76 -3.18 -29.28
N ILE A 144 -7.15 -4.38 -29.70
CA ILE A 144 -8.55 -4.77 -29.89
C ILE A 144 -9.19 -5.35 -28.61
N TYR A 145 -8.40 -5.50 -27.54
CA TYR A 145 -8.88 -6.13 -26.31
C TYR A 145 -9.95 -5.28 -25.65
N GLU A 146 -11.14 -5.85 -25.51
CA GLU A 146 -12.19 -5.33 -24.66
C GLU A 146 -12.56 -6.40 -23.63
N TYR A 147 -12.63 -6.00 -22.36
CA TYR A 147 -13.07 -6.92 -21.31
C TYR A 147 -14.60 -7.06 -21.39
N PRO A 148 -15.14 -8.28 -21.62
CA PRO A 148 -16.53 -8.49 -22.01
C PRO A 148 -17.58 -8.27 -20.89
N PHE A 149 -17.19 -7.82 -19.69
CA PHE A 149 -18.07 -7.68 -18.53
C PHE A 149 -17.87 -6.37 -17.74
#